data_AF-A0A1A9HED0-F1
#
_entry.id   AF-A0A1A9HED0-F1
#
_cell.length_a   1.000
_cell.length_b   1.000
_cell.length_c   1.000
_cell.angle_alpha   90.00
_cell.angle_beta   90.00
_cell.angle_gamma   90.00
#
_symmetry.space_group_name_H-M   'P 1'
#
loop_
_entity.id
_entity.type
_entity.pdbx_description
1 polymer ?
#
loop_
_entity_poly.entity_id
_entity_poly.type
_entity_poly.pdbx_seq_one_letter_code
_entity_poly.pdbx_strand_id
1 'polypeptide(L)'
;MTQVYIISLKESQRRLDTERLVLESNEKFKGRCVFQIFDAISPKHQDFEKLLQELYDSPSLLKSDWFHSDYCYKELLPQEFGCYLSHYFLWKECVKTNQPVVILEDDIALEPNFMQALEDCLKSPFDFVRLYGHYWGGHKTNLCALPVYTEEIEEVKNTETPIEETPIENNEVTPPPPQFHTRHTTRPYY
;
A
#
# COMPACT_ATOMS: atom_id res chain seq x y z
N MET A 1 -9.88 -19.88 8.16
CA MET A 1 -8.91 -19.96 7.04
C MET A 1 -8.92 -18.59 6.37
N THR A 2 -7.76 -17.95 6.21
CA THR A 2 -7.69 -16.56 5.72
C THR A 2 -8.09 -16.49 4.25
N GLN A 3 -8.97 -15.55 3.91
CA GLN A 3 -9.39 -15.34 2.51
C GLN A 3 -8.42 -14.38 1.82
N VAL A 4 -7.97 -14.74 0.63
CA VAL A 4 -7.12 -13.91 -0.23
C VAL A 4 -7.88 -13.62 -1.50
N TYR A 5 -8.25 -12.37 -1.69
CA TYR A 5 -8.95 -11.89 -2.87
C TYR A 5 -7.94 -11.29 -3.84
N ILE A 6 -7.99 -11.72 -5.10
CA ILE A 6 -7.29 -11.04 -6.19
C ILE A 6 -8.34 -10.30 -7.02
N ILE A 7 -8.26 -8.97 -6.99
CA ILE A 7 -9.11 -8.08 -7.80
C ILE A 7 -8.59 -8.14 -9.22
N SER A 8 -9.42 -8.62 -10.13
CA SER A 8 -9.06 -8.68 -11.54
C SER A 8 -10.31 -8.39 -12.39
N LEU A 9 -10.14 -7.68 -13.51
CA LEU A 9 -11.23 -7.44 -14.46
C LEU A 9 -11.56 -8.72 -15.22
N LYS A 10 -12.85 -9.01 -15.39
CA LYS A 10 -13.32 -10.22 -16.07
C LYS A 10 -12.86 -10.30 -17.53
N GLU A 11 -12.76 -9.14 -18.19
CA GLU A 11 -12.33 -9.01 -19.58
C GLU A 11 -10.82 -8.75 -19.73
N SER A 12 -10.05 -8.76 -18.64
CA SER A 12 -8.59 -8.53 -18.68
C SER A 12 -7.88 -9.70 -19.33
N GLN A 13 -6.81 -9.42 -20.10
CA GLN A 13 -5.91 -10.46 -20.59
C GLN A 13 -5.18 -11.17 -19.43
N ARG A 14 -4.94 -10.46 -18.31
CA ARG A 14 -4.29 -11.02 -17.10
C ARG A 14 -5.20 -11.98 -16.34
N ARG A 15 -6.52 -11.96 -16.59
CA ARG A 15 -7.50 -12.79 -15.87
C ARG A 15 -7.13 -14.27 -15.90
N LEU A 16 -6.63 -14.77 -17.03
CA LEU A 16 -6.22 -16.17 -17.18
C LEU A 16 -5.01 -16.53 -16.30
N ASP A 17 -4.05 -15.62 -16.19
CA ASP A 17 -2.89 -15.81 -15.32
C ASP A 17 -3.30 -15.72 -13.84
N THR A 18 -4.25 -14.83 -13.52
CA THR A 18 -4.86 -14.77 -12.18
C THR A 18 -5.58 -16.07 -11.82
N GLU A 19 -6.37 -16.64 -12.73
CA GLU A 19 -7.06 -17.92 -12.52
C GLU A 19 -6.05 -19.04 -12.26
N ARG A 20 -4.96 -19.09 -13.03
CA ARG A 20 -3.87 -20.05 -12.82
C ARG A 20 -3.24 -19.85 -11.44
N LEU A 21 -2.89 -18.62 -11.08
CA LEU A 21 -2.30 -18.29 -9.79
C LEU A 21 -3.20 -18.72 -8.62
N VAL A 22 -4.51 -18.51 -8.73
CA VAL A 22 -5.49 -18.93 -7.71
C VAL A 22 -5.50 -20.45 -7.56
N LEU A 23 -5.53 -21.21 -8.66
CA LEU A 23 -5.52 -22.67 -8.62
C LEU A 23 -4.23 -23.21 -8.00
N GLU A 24 -3.08 -22.73 -8.47
CA GLU A 24 -1.77 -23.14 -7.96
C GLU A 24 -1.59 -22.78 -6.48
N SER A 25 -2.03 -21.58 -6.08
CA SER A 25 -1.93 -21.11 -4.70
C SER A 25 -2.85 -21.89 -3.75
N ASN A 26 -4.06 -22.26 -4.21
CA ASN A 26 -4.98 -23.07 -3.41
C ASN A 26 -4.47 -24.50 -3.18
N GLU A 27 -3.75 -25.08 -4.14
CA GLU A 27 -3.07 -26.35 -3.94
C GLU A 27 -1.84 -26.18 -3.02
N LYS A 28 -1.00 -25.18 -3.29
CA LYS A 28 0.25 -24.93 -2.54
C LYS A 28 0.01 -24.57 -1.08
N PHE A 29 -1.04 -23.81 -0.78
CA PHE A 29 -1.33 -23.26 0.55
C PHE A 29 -2.59 -23.86 1.20
N LYS A 30 -2.99 -25.04 0.71
CA LYS A 30 -4.15 -25.79 1.20
C LYS A 30 -4.15 -25.91 2.73
N GLY A 31 -5.28 -25.57 3.34
CA GLY A 31 -5.44 -25.61 4.79
C GLY A 31 -5.01 -24.33 5.53
N ARG A 32 -4.33 -23.39 4.86
CA ARG A 32 -3.83 -22.14 5.49
C ARG A 32 -4.62 -20.92 5.02
N CYS A 33 -4.79 -20.77 3.70
CA CYS A 33 -5.56 -19.69 3.10
C CYS A 33 -6.36 -20.20 1.88
N VAL A 34 -7.35 -19.41 1.46
CA VAL A 34 -8.15 -19.65 0.27
C VAL A 34 -8.01 -18.46 -0.65
N PHE A 35 -7.49 -18.69 -1.84
CA PHE A 35 -7.40 -17.72 -2.91
C PHE A 35 -8.70 -17.73 -3.71
N GLN A 36 -9.19 -16.55 -4.04
CA GLN A 36 -10.34 -16.37 -4.91
C GLN A 36 -10.22 -15.08 -5.71
N ILE A 37 -10.87 -15.06 -6.86
CA ILE A 37 -10.97 -13.87 -7.69
C ILE A 37 -12.16 -13.04 -7.24
N PHE A 38 -11.95 -11.73 -7.15
CA PHE A 38 -13.03 -10.75 -7.11
C PHE A 38 -13.19 -10.15 -8.51
N ASP A 39 -14.39 -10.21 -9.07
CA ASP A 39 -14.73 -9.55 -10.34
C ASP A 39 -14.64 -8.04 -10.14
N ALA A 40 -13.55 -7.44 -10.62
CA ALA A 40 -13.30 -6.02 -10.46
C ALA A 40 -14.40 -5.18 -11.11
N ILE A 41 -14.76 -4.09 -10.45
CA ILE A 41 -15.74 -3.13 -10.94
C ILE A 41 -15.04 -2.24 -11.96
N SER A 42 -15.51 -2.30 -13.21
CA SER A 42 -15.03 -1.42 -14.28
C SER A 42 -15.93 -0.20 -14.45
N PRO A 43 -15.45 0.88 -15.09
CA PRO A 43 -16.30 1.99 -15.51
C PRO A 43 -17.46 1.59 -16.44
N LYS A 44 -17.39 0.39 -17.04
CA LYS A 44 -18.46 -0.15 -17.90
C LYS A 44 -19.54 -0.90 -17.11
N HIS A 45 -19.40 -1.03 -15.79
CA HIS A 45 -20.40 -1.67 -14.95
C HIS A 45 -21.72 -0.88 -15.02
N GLN A 46 -22.85 -1.57 -15.20
CA GLN A 46 -24.15 -0.93 -15.44
C GLN A 46 -24.54 0.07 -14.33
N ASP A 47 -24.17 -0.25 -13.09
CA ASP A 47 -24.48 0.55 -11.90
C ASP A 47 -23.32 1.46 -11.46
N PHE A 48 -22.27 1.62 -12.28
CA PHE A 48 -21.03 2.32 -11.89
C PHE A 48 -21.29 3.72 -11.31
N GLU A 49 -22.00 4.56 -12.05
CA GLU A 49 -22.32 5.93 -11.63
C GLU A 49 -23.13 5.97 -10.33
N LYS A 50 -24.10 5.07 -10.19
CA LYS A 50 -24.93 4.97 -8.99
C LYS A 50 -24.08 4.57 -7.78
N LEU A 51 -23.22 3.57 -7.93
CA LEU A 51 -22.31 3.11 -6.88
C LEU A 51 -21.35 4.21 -6.45
N LEU A 52 -20.83 5.02 -7.38
CA LEU A 52 -19.99 6.16 -7.03
C LEU A 52 -20.75 7.22 -6.26
N GLN A 53 -21.94 7.61 -6.71
CA GLN A 53 -22.76 8.59 -6.00
C GLN A 53 -23.12 8.16 -4.57
N GLU A 54 -23.33 6.86 -4.35
CA GLU A 54 -23.70 6.31 -3.04
C GLU A 54 -22.49 6.11 -2.10
N LEU A 55 -21.31 5.75 -2.65
CA LEU A 55 -20.21 5.19 -1.85
C LEU A 55 -18.94 6.05 -1.86
N TYR A 56 -18.86 7.06 -2.71
CA TYR A 56 -17.70 7.92 -2.83
C TYR A 56 -18.04 9.37 -2.46
N ASP A 57 -17.45 9.82 -1.35
CA ASP A 57 -17.59 11.19 -0.85
C ASP A 57 -16.40 12.04 -1.29
N SER A 58 -16.54 12.74 -2.42
CA SER A 58 -15.51 13.62 -2.98
C SER A 58 -14.97 14.66 -1.96
N PRO A 59 -15.80 15.34 -1.15
CA PRO A 59 -15.34 16.19 -0.04
C PRO A 59 -14.37 15.53 0.95
N SER A 60 -14.50 14.23 1.20
CA SER A 60 -13.60 13.50 2.10
C SER A 60 -12.22 13.24 1.47
N LEU A 61 -12.11 13.19 0.14
CA LEU A 61 -10.81 13.11 -0.53
C LEU A 61 -9.95 14.35 -0.26
N LEU A 62 -10.57 15.54 -0.21
CA LEU A 62 -9.87 16.79 0.08
C LEU A 62 -9.19 16.81 1.46
N LYS A 63 -9.44 15.79 2.30
CA LYS A 63 -8.81 15.62 3.62
C LYS A 63 -7.73 14.54 3.62
N SER A 64 -7.53 13.82 2.51
CA SER A 64 -6.59 12.69 2.45
C SER A 64 -5.17 13.16 2.12
N ASP A 65 -4.18 12.54 2.79
CA ASP A 65 -2.75 12.75 2.50
C ASP A 65 -2.40 12.41 1.05
N TRP A 66 -3.15 11.50 0.42
CA TRP A 66 -2.99 11.16 -1.00
C TRP A 66 -3.36 12.35 -1.89
N PHE A 67 -4.50 13.00 -1.64
CA PHE A 67 -4.97 14.13 -2.44
C PHE A 67 -4.01 15.33 -2.39
N HIS A 68 -3.32 15.51 -1.26
CA HIS A 68 -2.32 16.57 -1.06
C HIS A 68 -0.89 16.18 -1.45
N SER A 69 -0.69 15.00 -2.04
CA SER A 69 0.63 14.54 -2.43
C SER A 69 1.06 15.05 -3.80
N ASP A 70 2.37 15.07 -4.03
CA ASP A 70 2.97 15.40 -5.33
C ASP A 70 2.60 14.39 -6.45
N TYR A 71 1.97 13.27 -6.09
CA TYR A 71 1.47 12.26 -7.01
C TYR A 71 0.02 12.49 -7.44
N CYS A 72 -0.73 13.34 -6.74
CA CYS A 72 -2.11 13.64 -7.08
C CYS A 72 -2.19 14.86 -8.00
N TYR A 73 -2.67 14.65 -9.23
CA TYR A 73 -2.78 15.72 -10.22
C TYR A 73 -4.21 16.26 -10.42
N LYS A 74 -5.26 15.66 -9.81
CA LYS A 74 -6.70 16.00 -10.00
C LYS A 74 -7.68 15.03 -9.29
N GLU A 75 -8.97 15.12 -9.63
CA GLU A 75 -9.97 14.07 -9.39
C GLU A 75 -9.51 12.70 -9.93
N LEU A 76 -9.99 11.63 -9.30
CA LEU A 76 -9.73 10.26 -9.74
C LEU A 76 -10.24 10.01 -11.16
N LEU A 77 -9.49 9.23 -11.92
CA LEU A 77 -9.92 8.71 -13.21
C LEU A 77 -11.03 7.66 -13.01
N PRO A 78 -11.92 7.45 -13.99
CA PRO A 78 -12.93 6.39 -13.93
C PRO A 78 -12.34 5.01 -13.58
N GLN A 79 -11.15 4.70 -14.08
CA GLN A 79 -10.47 3.43 -13.78
C GLN A 79 -10.04 3.35 -12.31
N GLU A 80 -9.54 4.44 -11.73
CA GLU A 80 -9.16 4.52 -10.32
C GLU A 80 -10.39 4.41 -9.41
N PHE A 81 -11.52 4.97 -9.84
CA PHE A 81 -12.80 4.76 -9.21
C PHE A 81 -13.26 3.30 -9.22
N GLY A 82 -13.02 2.57 -10.31
CA GLY A 82 -13.26 1.12 -10.38
C GLY A 82 -12.41 0.34 -9.36
N CYS A 83 -11.14 0.70 -9.21
CA CYS A 83 -10.27 0.14 -8.18
C CYS A 83 -10.81 0.44 -6.77
N TYR A 84 -11.11 1.71 -6.47
CA TYR A 84 -11.70 2.13 -5.20
C TYR A 84 -12.96 1.32 -4.84
N LEU A 85 -13.91 1.22 -5.77
CA LEU A 85 -15.15 0.47 -5.53
C LEU A 85 -14.88 -1.01 -5.27
N SER A 86 -13.97 -1.62 -6.02
CA SER A 86 -13.60 -3.03 -5.84
C SER A 86 -13.04 -3.30 -4.44
N HIS A 87 -12.10 -2.46 -3.98
CA HIS A 87 -11.58 -2.53 -2.61
C HIS A 87 -12.67 -2.27 -1.55
N TYR A 88 -13.53 -1.28 -1.78
CA TYR A 88 -14.60 -0.93 -0.85
C TYR A 88 -15.55 -2.10 -0.59
N PHE A 89 -15.95 -2.85 -1.63
CA PHE A 89 -16.78 -4.03 -1.45
C PHE A 89 -16.09 -5.15 -0.68
N LEU A 90 -14.79 -5.37 -0.91
CA LEU A 90 -14.02 -6.35 -0.13
C LEU A 90 -13.84 -5.93 1.33
N TRP A 91 -13.67 -4.64 1.61
CA TRP A 91 -13.69 -4.11 2.97
C TRP A 91 -15.05 -4.31 3.64
N LYS A 92 -16.16 -4.11 2.92
CA LYS A 92 -17.49 -4.45 3.46
C LYS A 92 -17.62 -5.94 3.79
N GLU A 93 -17.10 -6.83 2.96
CA GLU A 93 -17.07 -8.26 3.27
C GLU A 93 -16.18 -8.59 4.48
N CYS A 94 -15.04 -7.91 4.64
CA CYS A 94 -14.19 -8.01 5.84
C CYS A 94 -14.97 -7.64 7.11
N VAL A 95 -15.68 -6.50 7.09
CA VAL A 95 -16.51 -6.05 8.23
C VAL A 95 -17.64 -7.02 8.51
N LYS A 96 -18.35 -7.46 7.47
CA LYS A 96 -19.48 -8.39 7.56
C LYS A 96 -19.09 -9.74 8.14
N THR A 97 -17.95 -10.27 7.73
CA THR A 97 -17.44 -11.57 8.22
C THR A 97 -16.74 -11.44 9.56
N ASN A 98 -16.30 -10.22 9.92
CA ASN A 98 -15.47 -9.95 11.09
C ASN A 98 -14.23 -10.86 11.13
N GLN A 99 -13.59 -11.04 9.97
CA GLN A 99 -12.40 -11.86 9.77
C GLN A 99 -11.40 -11.09 8.92
N PRO A 100 -10.08 -11.26 9.15
CA PRO A 100 -9.07 -10.63 8.32
C PRO A 100 -9.14 -11.18 6.88
N VAL A 101 -9.04 -10.28 5.91
CA VAL A 101 -8.94 -10.60 4.48
C VAL A 101 -7.65 -10.01 3.92
N VAL A 102 -7.07 -10.70 2.94
CA VAL A 102 -5.98 -10.17 2.11
C VAL A 102 -6.57 -9.75 0.79
N ILE A 103 -6.23 -8.54 0.34
CA ILE A 103 -6.70 -7.99 -0.93
C ILE A 103 -5.45 -7.69 -1.77
N LEU A 104 -5.37 -8.29 -2.96
CA LEU A 104 -4.29 -8.16 -3.92
C LEU A 104 -4.86 -7.69 -5.27
N GLU A 105 -4.06 -6.99 -6.06
CA GLU A 105 -4.38 -6.68 -7.47
C GLU A 105 -3.87 -7.79 -8.41
N ASP A 106 -4.24 -7.74 -9.68
CA ASP A 106 -3.96 -8.80 -10.66
C ASP A 106 -2.58 -8.74 -11.32
N ASP A 107 -1.76 -7.79 -10.90
CA ASP A 107 -0.40 -7.53 -11.39
C ASP A 107 0.69 -7.98 -10.41
N ILE A 108 0.30 -8.76 -9.40
CA ILE A 108 1.18 -9.27 -8.36
C ILE A 108 1.92 -10.55 -8.77
N ALA A 109 3.05 -10.78 -8.13
CA ALA A 109 3.73 -12.07 -8.08
C ALA A 109 3.89 -12.49 -6.60
N LEU A 110 3.68 -13.77 -6.31
CA LEU A 110 3.84 -14.30 -4.95
C LEU A 110 5.27 -14.79 -4.75
N GLU A 111 6.00 -14.14 -3.86
CA GLU A 111 7.33 -14.55 -3.46
C GLU A 111 7.31 -15.83 -2.57
N PRO A 112 8.41 -16.61 -2.50
CA PRO A 112 8.48 -17.83 -1.72
C PRO A 112 8.12 -17.66 -0.23
N ASN A 113 8.38 -16.48 0.33
CA ASN A 113 8.10 -16.11 1.72
C ASN A 113 6.69 -15.55 1.95
N PHE A 114 5.81 -15.51 0.95
CA PHE A 114 4.45 -14.95 1.07
C PHE A 114 3.69 -15.46 2.31
N MET A 115 3.73 -16.77 2.57
CA MET A 115 3.03 -17.35 3.72
C MET A 115 3.62 -16.92 5.06
N GLN A 116 4.94 -16.77 5.15
CA GLN A 116 5.58 -16.29 6.36
C GLN A 116 5.15 -14.84 6.62
N ALA A 117 5.20 -13.99 5.59
CA ALA A 117 4.75 -12.60 5.68
C ALA A 117 3.28 -12.50 6.10
N LEU A 118 2.40 -13.35 5.53
CA LEU A 118 0.98 -13.39 5.91
C LEU A 118 0.79 -13.75 7.39
N GLU A 119 1.51 -14.76 7.89
CA GLU A 119 1.42 -15.14 9.31
C GLU A 119 1.94 -14.06 10.24
N ASP A 120 2.99 -13.35 9.84
CA ASP A 120 3.53 -12.24 10.61
C ASP A 120 2.54 -11.08 10.65
N CYS A 121 1.84 -10.79 9.55
CA CYS A 121 0.75 -9.81 9.52
C CYS A 121 -0.38 -10.20 10.49
N LEU A 122 -0.81 -11.47 10.48
CA LEU A 122 -1.89 -11.96 11.34
C LEU A 122 -1.54 -11.96 12.83
N LYS A 123 -0.25 -12.05 13.18
CA LYS A 123 0.24 -11.94 14.57
C LYS A 123 0.55 -10.50 14.98
N SER A 124 0.55 -9.58 14.02
CA SER A 124 0.88 -8.19 14.28
C SER A 124 -0.24 -7.53 15.10
N PRO A 125 0.07 -6.47 15.87
CA PRO A 125 -0.93 -5.73 16.63
C PRO A 125 -1.72 -4.74 15.77
N PHE A 126 -1.58 -4.77 14.44
CA PHE A 126 -2.16 -3.79 13.53
C PHE A 126 -3.45 -4.32 12.89
N ASP A 127 -4.48 -3.48 12.88
CA ASP A 127 -5.77 -3.80 12.23
C ASP A 127 -5.68 -3.73 10.70
N PHE A 128 -4.70 -3.00 10.17
CA PHE A 128 -4.49 -2.81 8.74
C PHE A 128 -2.99 -2.91 8.41
N VAL A 129 -2.66 -3.78 7.46
CA VAL A 129 -1.30 -3.93 6.94
C VAL A 129 -1.31 -3.69 5.43
N ARG A 130 -0.48 -2.75 4.98
CA ARG A 130 -0.30 -2.46 3.56
C ARG A 130 0.90 -3.24 3.02
N LEU A 131 0.65 -4.11 2.04
CA LEU A 131 1.69 -4.91 1.37
C LEU A 131 2.35 -4.15 0.21
N TYR A 132 2.76 -2.89 0.43
CA TYR A 132 3.41 -2.04 -0.59
C TYR A 132 4.35 -1.02 0.07
N GLY A 133 5.59 -0.95 -0.41
CA GLY A 133 6.68 -0.22 0.26
C GLY A 133 7.02 1.18 -0.30
N HIS A 134 6.68 1.50 -1.55
CA HIS A 134 7.21 2.70 -2.22
C HIS A 134 6.43 4.00 -1.93
N TYR A 135 5.40 3.94 -1.09
CA TYR A 135 4.51 5.08 -0.88
C TYR A 135 5.16 6.25 -0.14
N TRP A 136 6.15 6.00 0.72
CA TRP A 136 6.64 7.01 1.66
C TRP A 136 7.85 7.81 1.19
N GLY A 137 8.45 7.44 0.05
CA GLY A 137 9.58 8.17 -0.53
C GLY A 137 9.21 9.57 -1.03
N GLY A 138 7.92 9.84 -1.30
CA GLY A 138 7.44 11.11 -1.85
C GLY A 138 6.31 11.80 -1.08
N HIS A 139 6.07 11.45 0.19
CA HIS A 139 5.06 12.13 1.02
C HIS A 139 5.70 12.73 2.29
N LYS A 140 5.50 14.03 2.52
CA LYS A 140 5.66 14.62 3.85
C LYS A 140 4.40 14.31 4.65
N THR A 141 4.38 13.19 5.37
CA THR A 141 3.29 12.83 6.28
C THR A 141 3.71 13.05 7.73
N ASN A 142 2.73 13.29 8.61
CA ASN A 142 2.93 13.27 10.07
C ASN A 142 2.87 11.84 10.63
N LEU A 143 2.56 10.85 9.79
CA LEU A 143 2.62 9.44 10.16
C LEU A 143 4.08 8.98 10.21
N CYS A 144 4.43 8.23 11.24
CA CYS A 144 5.75 7.61 11.37
C CYS A 144 5.90 6.48 10.33
N ALA A 145 6.19 6.85 9.09
CA ALA A 145 6.59 5.92 8.05
C ALA A 145 8.10 5.68 8.13
N LEU A 146 8.52 4.43 7.97
CA LEU A 146 9.93 4.12 7.82
C LEU A 146 10.41 4.65 6.46
N PRO A 147 11.62 5.25 6.40
CA PRO A 147 12.16 5.72 5.14
C PRO A 147 12.26 4.56 4.17
N VAL A 148 11.77 4.78 2.95
CA VAL A 148 12.03 3.88 1.83
C VAL A 148 13.52 4.00 1.55
N TYR A 149 14.27 2.90 1.57
CA TYR A 149 15.66 2.90 1.13
C TYR A 149 15.66 3.32 -0.34
N THR A 150 15.97 4.58 -0.62
CA THR A 150 16.50 4.95 -1.92
C THR A 150 17.92 4.42 -1.94
N GLU A 151 18.21 3.48 -2.83
CA GLU A 151 19.60 3.27 -3.23
C GLU A 151 20.14 4.66 -3.58
N GLU A 152 21.15 5.10 -2.84
CA GLU A 152 21.82 6.36 -3.07
C GLU A 152 22.33 6.33 -4.51
N ILE A 153 21.61 7.00 -5.42
CA ILE A 153 22.22 7.44 -6.66
C ILE A 153 23.26 8.43 -6.17
N GLU A 154 24.50 7.96 -6.04
CA GLU A 154 25.68 8.80 -5.93
C GLU A 154 25.63 9.78 -7.11
N GLU A 155 25.04 10.95 -6.88
CA GLU A 155 25.36 12.12 -7.67
C GLU A 155 26.85 12.35 -7.48
N VAL A 156 27.62 11.83 -8.44
CA VAL A 156 28.98 12.23 -8.70
C VAL A 156 28.94 13.73 -8.98
N LYS A 157 28.97 14.53 -7.90
CA LYS A 157 29.30 15.94 -7.94
C LYS A 157 30.74 16.00 -8.41
N ASN A 158 30.90 16.15 -9.72
CA ASN A 158 32.18 16.49 -10.35
C ASN A 158 32.70 17.78 -9.72
N THR A 159 33.66 17.60 -8.81
CA THR A 159 34.92 18.35 -8.70
C THR A 159 34.90 19.78 -9.22
N GLU A 160 34.73 20.73 -8.31
CA GLU A 160 35.50 21.96 -8.32
C GLU A 160 36.16 22.14 -6.96
N THR A 161 37.46 22.40 -7.00
CA THR A 161 38.41 22.44 -5.87
C THR A 161 38.41 23.81 -5.17
N PRO A 162 38.99 23.93 -3.96
CA PRO A 162 38.48 24.78 -2.89
C PRO A 162 39.07 26.21 -2.90
N ILE A 163 38.31 27.16 -2.36
CA ILE A 163 38.86 28.44 -1.87
C ILE A 163 38.67 28.48 -0.35
N GLU A 164 39.83 28.60 0.30
CA GLU A 164 40.13 28.77 1.72
C GLU A 164 39.46 30.04 2.28
N GLU A 165 38.79 29.97 3.44
CA GLU A 165 38.89 30.95 4.55
C GLU A 165 38.41 30.30 5.87
N THR A 166 39.17 30.54 6.95
CA THR A 166 39.06 29.97 8.31
C THR A 166 38.25 30.87 9.29
N PRO A 167 38.22 30.66 10.63
CA PRO A 167 37.11 30.06 11.38
C PRO A 167 36.48 30.98 12.47
N ILE A 168 35.21 30.81 12.85
CA ILE A 168 34.69 31.40 14.10
C ILE A 168 33.71 30.46 14.84
N GLU A 169 34.26 29.85 15.88
CA GLU A 169 33.79 29.54 17.24
C GLU A 169 32.29 29.55 17.63
N ASN A 170 31.85 28.37 18.12
CA ASN A 170 30.95 28.00 19.23
C ASN A 170 29.64 28.79 19.47
N ASN A 171 28.51 28.05 19.54
CA ASN A 171 27.85 27.80 20.82
C ASN A 171 26.82 26.66 20.75
N GLU A 172 26.99 25.75 21.70
CA GLU A 172 26.18 24.57 22.01
C GLU A 172 24.88 25.02 22.72
N VAL A 173 23.72 24.50 22.33
CA VAL A 173 22.51 24.52 23.18
C VAL A 173 21.81 23.16 23.13
N THR A 174 21.82 22.50 24.29
CA THR A 174 21.17 21.23 24.65
C THR A 174 19.63 21.23 24.58
N PRO A 175 18.97 20.05 24.51
CA PRO A 175 17.56 19.88 24.11
C PRO A 175 16.58 19.85 25.31
N PRO A 176 15.25 20.05 25.11
CA PRO A 176 14.24 19.71 26.10
C PRO A 176 13.80 18.23 26.00
N PRO A 177 13.39 17.57 27.12
CA PRO A 177 13.08 16.13 27.19
C PRO A 177 11.54 15.85 27.23
N PRO A 178 11.05 14.62 27.50
CA PRO A 178 10.65 13.62 26.51
C PRO A 178 9.18 13.21 26.63
N GLN A 179 8.38 13.13 25.55
CA GLN A 179 6.98 12.72 25.71
C GLN A 179 6.40 11.84 24.58
N PHE A 180 5.97 10.66 25.05
CA PHE A 180 5.05 9.65 24.53
C PHE A 180 5.51 8.62 23.49
N HIS A 181 5.21 7.37 23.87
CA HIS A 181 5.60 6.12 23.26
C HIS A 181 4.75 5.78 22.03
N THR A 182 5.43 5.55 20.91
CA THR A 182 5.05 4.53 19.93
C THR A 182 6.32 3.80 19.54
N ARG A 183 6.44 2.53 19.94
CA ARG A 183 7.59 1.71 19.58
C ARG A 183 7.30 1.09 18.21
N HIS A 184 7.96 1.60 17.18
CA HIS A 184 8.00 1.00 15.86
C HIS A 184 9.47 0.71 15.51
N THR A 185 9.73 -0.51 15.04
CA THR A 185 11.05 -0.93 14.57
C THR A 185 10.87 -1.91 13.42
N THR A 186 11.57 -1.66 12.32
CA THR A 186 11.89 -2.67 11.31
C THR A 186 13.13 -3.44 11.73
N ARG A 187 13.14 -4.74 11.43
CA ARG A 187 14.37 -5.50 11.24
C ARG A 187 14.59 -5.60 9.73
N PRO A 188 15.78 -5.26 9.21
CA PRO A 188 16.10 -5.44 7.80
C PRO A 188 16.35 -6.92 7.55
N TYR A 189 15.76 -7.50 6.50
CA TYR A 189 16.33 -8.52 5.60
C TYR A 189 15.27 -8.84 4.54
N TYR A 190 15.53 -8.44 3.30
CA TYR A 190 15.26 -9.25 2.10
C TYR A 190 16.42 -9.02 1.14
#